data_AF-A0A014PVA5-F1
#
_entry.id   AF-A0A014PVA5-F1
#
_cell.length_a   1.000
_cell.length_b   1.000
_cell.length_c   1.000
_cell.angle_alpha   90.00
_cell.angle_beta   90.00
_cell.angle_gamma   90.00
#
_symmetry.space_group_name_H-M   'P 1'
#
loop_
_entity.id
_entity.type
_entity.pdbx_description
1 polymer ?
#
loop_
_entity_poly.entity_id
_entity_poly.type
_entity_poly.pdbx_seq_one_letter_code
_entity_poly.pdbx_strand_id
1 'polypeptide(L)'
;MSTISSSTSIGSASTGSSGSTSQIASLNKQIVQLQNQLKSLGNDTTLTDEQKSEQEQMIDSQIQMIQAQIAQIEQQQAQAAQEKQDIKKEAATTATTKAADGVNRPTATNSLDVYI
;
A
#
# COMPACT_ATOMS: atom_id res chain seq x y z
N MET A 1 -26.18 27.84 -27.39
CA MET A 1 -24.99 27.08 -27.79
C MET A 1 -23.85 27.48 -26.87
N SER A 2 -23.20 26.53 -26.21
CA SER A 2 -21.86 26.68 -25.65
C SER A 2 -21.33 25.28 -25.33
N THR A 3 -20.50 24.79 -26.24
CA THR A 3 -19.66 23.59 -26.09
C THR A 3 -18.45 23.96 -25.27
N ILE A 4 -18.34 23.44 -24.05
CA ILE A 4 -17.07 23.39 -23.33
C ILE A 4 -16.67 21.93 -23.25
N SER A 5 -16.02 21.48 -24.31
CA SER A 5 -15.12 20.33 -24.29
C SER A 5 -13.89 20.72 -23.48
N SER A 6 -13.98 20.55 -22.17
CA SER A 6 -12.80 20.46 -21.32
C SER A 6 -12.50 18.98 -21.12
N SER A 7 -11.84 18.40 -22.11
CA SER A 7 -11.07 17.17 -21.95
C SER A 7 -9.89 17.46 -21.01
N THR A 8 -10.17 17.71 -19.74
CA THR A 8 -9.19 17.45 -18.69
C THR A 8 -9.21 15.94 -18.50
N SER A 9 -8.40 15.27 -19.32
CA SER A 9 -7.71 14.06 -18.91
C SER A 9 -6.92 14.41 -17.66
N ILE A 10 -7.62 14.55 -16.53
CA ILE A 10 -6.99 14.38 -15.23
C ILE A 10 -6.51 12.95 -15.30
N GLY A 11 -5.22 12.82 -15.57
CA GLY A 11 -4.56 11.54 -15.61
C GLY A 11 -5.05 10.79 -14.40
N SER A 12 -5.57 9.59 -14.64
CA SER A 12 -5.62 8.56 -13.62
C SER A 12 -4.18 8.45 -13.11
N ALA A 13 -3.84 9.27 -12.12
CA ALA A 13 -2.79 9.04 -11.18
C ALA A 13 -3.27 7.79 -10.46
N SER A 14 -3.07 6.67 -11.15
CA SER A 14 -2.89 5.38 -10.57
C SER A 14 -1.66 5.55 -9.68
N THR A 15 -1.88 6.11 -8.49
CA THR A 15 -1.04 5.96 -7.31
C THR A 15 -1.13 4.51 -6.86
N GLY A 16 -0.86 3.61 -7.81
CA GLY A 16 -0.79 2.19 -7.62
C GLY A 16 0.52 1.90 -6.93
N SER A 17 0.45 1.59 -5.65
CA SER A 17 1.28 0.56 -5.01
C SER A 17 2.78 0.82 -4.81
N SER A 18 3.38 1.85 -5.40
CA SER A 18 4.84 2.04 -5.33
C SER A 18 5.35 2.75 -4.06
N GLY A 19 4.47 3.35 -3.26
CA GLY A 19 4.85 4.04 -2.03
C GLY A 19 5.18 3.09 -0.88
N SER A 20 4.37 2.04 -0.71
CA SER A 20 4.45 1.12 0.44
C SER A 20 5.72 0.26 0.44
N THR A 21 6.18 -0.21 -0.73
CA THR A 21 7.43 -0.97 -0.86
C THR A 21 8.66 -0.11 -0.55
N SER A 22 8.69 1.13 -1.03
CA SER A 22 9.76 2.10 -0.72
C SER A 22 9.79 2.45 0.79
N GLN A 23 8.61 2.56 1.40
CA GLN A 23 8.48 2.81 2.83
C GLN A 23 9.01 1.63 3.66
N ILE A 24 8.62 0.39 3.35
CA ILE A 24 9.16 -0.81 4.02
C ILE A 24 10.68 -0.90 3.89
N ALA A 25 11.23 -0.63 2.71
CA ALA A 25 12.68 -0.66 2.51
C ALA A 25 13.40 0.38 3.39
N SER A 26 12.82 1.57 3.55
CA SER A 26 13.36 2.64 4.40
C SER A 26 13.28 2.28 5.89
N LEU A 27 12.16 1.70 6.33
CA LEU A 27 11.97 1.21 7.69
C LEU A 27 12.95 0.07 8.04
N ASN A 28 13.16 -0.87 7.11
CA ASN A 28 14.16 -1.92 7.29
C ASN A 28 15.59 -1.36 7.42
N LYS A 29 15.93 -0.32 6.65
CA LYS A 29 17.23 0.36 6.82
C LYS A 29 17.37 1.00 8.19
N GLN A 30 16.32 1.62 8.72
CA GLN A 30 16.34 2.19 10.06
C GLN A 30 16.55 1.12 11.13
N ILE A 31 15.90 -0.05 11.01
CA ILE A 31 16.16 -1.20 11.89
C ILE A 31 17.65 -1.58 11.87
N VAL A 32 18.25 -1.72 10.69
CA VAL A 32 19.68 -2.07 10.56
C VAL A 32 20.57 -1.01 11.18
N GLN A 33 20.25 0.28 11.00
CA GLN A 33 20.99 1.38 11.62
C GLN A 33 20.90 1.34 13.15
N LEU A 34 19.70 1.14 13.70
CA LEU A 34 19.47 1.01 15.14
C LEU A 34 20.20 -0.21 15.73
N GLN A 35 20.19 -1.36 15.04
CA GLN A 35 20.98 -2.53 15.47
C GLN A 35 22.49 -2.28 15.43
N ASN A 36 22.97 -1.49 14.47
CA ASN A 36 24.38 -1.09 14.44
C ASN A 36 24.70 -0.10 15.56
N GLN A 37 23.80 0.83 15.91
CA GLN A 37 23.96 1.68 17.09
C GLN A 37 24.03 0.84 18.37
N LEU A 38 23.18 -0.16 18.52
CA LEU A 38 23.21 -1.09 19.66
C LEU A 38 24.57 -1.81 19.77
N LYS A 39 25.10 -2.31 18.65
CA LYS A 39 26.43 -2.93 18.61
C LYS A 39 27.55 -1.94 18.96
N SER A 40 27.48 -0.70 18.46
CA SER A 40 28.46 0.34 18.75
C SER A 40 28.40 0.77 20.22
N LEU A 41 27.20 0.80 20.81
CA LEU A 41 26.98 1.17 22.21
C LEU A 41 27.69 0.22 23.19
N GLY A 42 27.69 -1.08 22.89
CA GLY A 42 28.46 -2.06 23.67
C GLY A 42 29.97 -1.81 23.66
N ASN A 43 30.49 -1.24 22.57
CA ASN A 43 31.91 -0.89 22.41
C ASN A 43 32.25 0.50 22.94
N ASP A 44 31.25 1.32 23.29
CA ASP A 44 31.45 2.67 23.77
C ASP A 44 31.94 2.64 25.22
N THR A 45 33.16 3.11 25.49
CA THR A 45 33.73 3.14 26.84
C THR A 45 33.46 4.45 27.57
N THR A 46 32.76 5.40 26.93
CA THR A 46 32.50 6.73 27.48
C THR A 46 31.23 6.80 28.34
N LEU A 47 30.33 5.82 28.19
CA LEU A 47 29.04 5.75 28.87
C LEU A 47 29.08 4.77 30.05
N THR A 48 28.37 5.09 31.12
CA THR A 48 28.17 4.18 32.26
C THR A 48 27.22 3.04 31.88
N ASP A 49 27.27 1.94 32.63
CA ASP A 49 26.40 0.77 32.38
C ASP A 49 24.91 1.11 32.42
N GLU A 50 24.52 2.05 33.29
CA GLU A 50 23.13 2.51 33.39
C GLU A 50 22.71 3.31 32.14
N GLN A 51 23.54 4.22 31.66
CA GLN A 51 23.28 4.97 30.42
C GLN A 51 23.23 4.06 29.19
N LYS A 52 24.08 3.03 29.15
CA LYS A 52 24.02 2.00 28.10
C LYS A 52 22.69 1.27 28.15
N SER A 53 22.29 0.78 29.32
CA SER A 53 21.04 0.04 29.47
C SER A 53 19.82 0.88 29.06
N GLU A 54 19.78 2.16 29.44
CA GLU A 54 18.70 3.08 29.00
C GLU A 54 18.68 3.26 27.47
N GLN A 55 19.85 3.44 26.84
CA GLN A 55 19.92 3.55 25.38
C GLN A 55 19.56 2.25 24.67
N GLU A 56 19.99 1.09 25.19
CA GLU A 56 19.60 -0.22 24.66
C GLU A 56 18.08 -0.38 24.68
N GLN A 57 17.43 -0.08 25.82
CA GLN A 57 15.97 -0.13 25.93
C GLN A 57 15.27 0.84 24.97
N MET A 58 15.80 2.05 24.83
CA MET A 58 15.26 3.04 23.90
C MET A 58 15.36 2.57 22.45
N ILE A 59 16.51 2.00 22.06
CA ILE A 59 16.74 1.47 20.71
C ILE A 59 15.81 0.27 20.45
N ASP A 60 15.70 -0.67 21.39
CA ASP A 60 14.82 -1.83 21.26
C ASP A 60 13.35 -1.43 21.13
N SER A 61 12.91 -0.43 21.89
CA SER A 61 11.55 0.13 21.78
C SER A 61 11.30 0.71 20.39
N GLN A 62 12.26 1.46 19.83
CA GLN A 62 12.16 2.00 18.47
C GLN A 62 12.13 0.88 17.42
N ILE A 63 12.95 -0.16 17.57
CA ILE A 63 12.94 -1.33 16.68
C ILE A 63 11.57 -1.99 16.69
N GLN A 64 10.98 -2.24 17.88
CA GLN A 64 9.65 -2.83 18.00
C GLN A 64 8.58 -2.00 17.31
N MET A 65 8.61 -0.67 17.47
CA MET A 65 7.67 0.23 16.81
C MET A 65 7.78 0.14 15.28
N ILE A 66 9.01 0.13 14.74
CA ILE A 66 9.25 0.04 13.30
C ILE A 66 8.81 -1.33 12.78
N GLN A 67 9.08 -2.41 13.51
CA GLN A 67 8.64 -3.76 13.16
C GLN A 67 7.11 -3.84 13.06
N ALA A 68 6.39 -3.22 14.00
CA ALA A 68 4.93 -3.14 13.98
C ALA A 68 4.42 -2.35 12.77
N GLN A 69 5.06 -1.22 12.44
CA GLN A 69 4.71 -0.46 11.22
C GLN A 69 4.93 -1.27 9.95
N ILE A 70 6.02 -2.03 9.85
CA ILE A 70 6.28 -2.89 8.69
C ILE A 70 5.15 -3.92 8.56
N ALA A 71 4.81 -4.63 9.63
CA ALA A 71 3.76 -5.65 9.61
C ALA A 71 2.40 -5.05 9.19
N GLN A 72 2.09 -3.83 9.65
CA GLN A 72 0.87 -3.13 9.26
C GLN A 72 0.86 -2.79 7.75
N ILE A 73 1.97 -2.30 7.20
CA ILE A 73 2.08 -1.96 5.77
C ILE A 73 2.04 -3.23 4.91
N GLU A 74 2.66 -4.32 5.34
CA GLU A 74 2.61 -5.62 4.66
C GLU A 74 1.17 -6.15 4.59
N GLN A 75 0.42 -6.08 5.69
CA GLN A 75 -0.99 -6.48 5.73
C GLN A 75 -1.84 -5.64 4.76
N GLN A 76 -1.65 -4.32 4.74
CA GLN A 76 -2.36 -3.43 3.81
C GLN A 76 -2.05 -3.75 2.35
N GLN A 77 -0.78 -4.06 2.03
CA GLN A 77 -0.41 -4.44 0.67
C GLN A 77 -1.00 -5.78 0.26
N ALA A 78 -1.05 -6.77 1.15
CA ALA A 78 -1.66 -8.06 0.87
C ALA A 78 -3.17 -7.91 0.58
N GLN A 79 -3.88 -7.09 1.36
CA GLN A 79 -5.31 -6.79 1.14
C GLN A 79 -5.54 -6.07 -0.20
N ALA A 80 -4.76 -5.03 -0.48
CA ALA A 80 -4.87 -4.28 -1.74
C ALA A 80 -4.52 -5.12 -2.98
N ALA A 81 -3.63 -6.11 -2.85
CA ALA A 81 -3.32 -7.05 -3.93
C ALA A 81 -4.47 -8.02 -4.19
N GLN A 82 -5.20 -8.44 -3.15
CA GLN A 82 -6.39 -9.29 -3.25
C GLN A 82 -7.53 -8.54 -3.95
N GLU A 83 -7.89 -7.34 -3.49
CA GLU A 83 -8.96 -6.53 -4.09
C GLU A 83 -8.71 -6.25 -5.59
N LYS A 84 -7.45 -6.05 -5.98
CA LYS A 84 -7.09 -5.85 -7.40
C LYS A 84 -7.24 -7.12 -8.25
N GLN A 85 -7.13 -8.32 -7.68
CA GLN A 85 -7.38 -9.56 -8.43
C GLN A 85 -8.88 -9.81 -8.62
N ASP A 86 -9.70 -9.50 -7.63
CA ASP A 86 -11.15 -9.70 -7.72
C ASP A 86 -11.77 -8.77 -8.78
N ILE A 87 -11.35 -7.51 -8.85
CA ILE A 87 -11.78 -6.56 -9.90
C ILE A 87 -11.35 -7.04 -11.30
N LYS A 88 -10.19 -7.70 -11.44
CA LYS A 88 -9.73 -8.23 -12.74
C LYS A 88 -10.51 -9.48 -13.19
N LYS A 89 -11.01 -10.30 -12.27
CA LYS A 89 -11.84 -11.47 -12.61
C LYS A 89 -13.24 -11.08 -13.05
N GLU A 90 -13.80 -10.01 -12.50
CA GLU A 90 -15.08 -9.45 -12.97
C GLU A 90 -14.97 -8.82 -14.37
N ALA A 91 -13.84 -8.17 -14.70
CA ALA A 91 -13.59 -7.64 -16.04
C ALA A 91 -13.35 -8.73 -17.10
N ALA A 92 -12.75 -9.88 -16.73
CA ALA A 92 -12.46 -10.97 -17.67
C ALA A 92 -13.70 -11.80 -18.06
N THR A 93 -14.76 -11.80 -17.25
CA THR A 93 -16.01 -12.53 -17.57
C THR A 93 -16.88 -11.80 -18.61
N THR A 94 -16.58 -10.53 -18.90
CA THR A 94 -17.31 -9.74 -19.92
C THR A 94 -16.66 -9.81 -21.32
N ALA A 95 -15.44 -10.38 -21.45
CA ALA A 95 -14.65 -10.35 -22.67
C ALA A 95 -14.72 -11.63 -23.55
N THR A 96 -15.58 -12.62 -23.22
CA THR A 96 -15.71 -13.87 -24.00
C THR A 96 -16.99 -13.99 -24.84
N THR A 97 -17.71 -12.88 -25.09
CA THR A 97 -18.87 -12.89 -26.01
C THR A 97 -18.88 -11.69 -26.94
N LYS A 98 -17.74 -11.41 -27.61
CA LYS A 98 -17.70 -10.42 -28.69
C LYS A 98 -17.10 -10.98 -29.98
N ALA A 99 -17.45 -12.22 -30.29
CA ALA A 99 -17.61 -12.67 -31.66
C ALA A 99 -19.11 -12.92 -31.87
N ALA A 100 -19.64 -12.40 -32.98
CA ALA A 100 -21.04 -12.44 -33.40
C ALA A 100 -21.96 -11.32 -32.87
N ASP A 101 -22.04 -10.30 -33.73
CA ASP A 101 -23.29 -9.84 -34.34
C ASP A 101 -24.16 -8.81 -33.59
N GLY A 102 -24.52 -7.78 -34.34
CA GLY A 102 -25.25 -6.64 -33.86
C GLY A 102 -26.71 -6.99 -33.59
N VAL A 103 -27.10 -7.04 -32.32
CA VAL A 103 -28.46 -6.75 -31.89
C VAL A 103 -28.48 -6.38 -30.41
N ASN A 104 -29.15 -5.27 -30.13
CA ASN A 104 -29.52 -4.72 -28.83
C ASN A 104 -29.77 -5.80 -27.75
N ARG A 105 -28.82 -5.97 -26.81
CA ARG A 105 -28.99 -6.86 -25.66
C ARG A 105 -29.22 -5.99 -24.40
N PRO A 106 -30.40 -6.02 -23.78
CA PRO A 106 -30.64 -5.28 -22.55
C PRO A 106 -29.75 -5.86 -21.44
N THR A 107 -28.94 -5.02 -20.82
CA THR A 107 -28.07 -5.41 -19.70
C THR A 107 -28.84 -5.30 -18.38
N ALA A 108 -28.87 -6.38 -17.60
CA ALA A 108 -29.54 -6.49 -16.31
C ALA A 108 -28.80 -5.76 -15.16
N THR A 109 -28.04 -4.70 -15.46
CA THR A 109 -27.17 -4.01 -14.48
C THR A 109 -27.55 -2.55 -14.25
N ASN A 110 -28.63 -2.07 -14.87
CA ASN A 110 -29.17 -0.75 -14.54
C ASN A 110 -30.56 -0.87 -13.89
N SER A 111 -30.61 -1.54 -12.73
CA SER A 111 -31.73 -1.40 -11.80
C SER A 111 -31.64 -0.03 -11.15
N LEU A 112 -32.14 0.98 -11.84
CA LEU A 112 -32.43 2.27 -11.24
C LEU A 112 -33.84 2.17 -10.67
N ASP A 113 -33.96 1.95 -9.36
CA ASP A 113 -35.24 2.00 -8.67
C ASP A 113 -35.77 3.44 -8.72
N VAL A 114 -36.62 3.74 -9.69
CA VAL A 114 -37.38 4.99 -9.77
C VAL A 114 -38.76 4.74 -9.16
N TYR A 115 -38.97 5.26 -7.96
CA TYR A 115 -40.27 5.30 -7.27
C TYR A 115 -41.09 6.47 -7.84
N ILE A 116 -42.31 6.22 -8.33
CA ILE A 116 -43.35 7.24 -8.57
C ILE A 116 -44.65 6.82 -7.88
#